data_AF-A0A2E2U775-F1
#
_entry.id   AF-A0A2E2U775-F1
#
_cell.length_a   1.000
_cell.length_b   1.000
_cell.length_c   1.000
_cell.angle_alpha   90.00
_cell.angle_beta   90.00
_cell.angle_gamma   90.00
#
_symmetry.space_group_name_H-M   'P 1'
#
loop_
_entity.id
_entity.type
_entity.pdbx_description
1 polymer ?
#
loop_
_entity_poly.entity_id
_entity_poly.type
_entity_poly.pdbx_seq_one_letter_code
_entity_poly.pdbx_strand_id
1 'polypeptide(L)'
;MHNESKIRIFQVDREGSKSELYEFDLDQYDQAYQKLIELEEMGLEVTIKVPSVTETLCDTLGLSAEEQEDYEQSVVAEIEDHDGSCCAGPAEIIEPKNKTRH
;
A
#
# COMPACT_ATOMS: atom_id res chain seq x y z
N MET A 1 -22.40 -0.96 2.72
CA MET A 1 -21.92 0.24 2.02
C MET A 1 -20.65 -0.19 1.32
N HIS A 2 -20.60 -0.13 -0.01
CA HIS A 2 -19.35 -0.40 -0.73
C HIS A 2 -18.44 0.81 -0.47
N ASN A 3 -17.28 0.60 0.14
CA ASN A 3 -16.26 1.62 0.16
C ASN A 3 -15.75 1.72 -1.28
N GLU A 4 -15.95 2.88 -1.90
CA GLU A 4 -15.26 3.16 -3.14
C GLU A 4 -13.81 3.54 -2.79
N SER A 5 -12.86 2.91 -3.47
CA SER A 5 -11.45 3.30 -3.39
C SER A 5 -11.29 4.72 -3.89
N LYS A 6 -10.89 5.63 -3.00
CA LYS A 6 -10.67 7.05 -3.27
C LYS A 6 -9.35 7.51 -2.68
N ILE A 7 -8.76 8.52 -3.32
CA ILE A 7 -7.59 9.23 -2.80
C ILE A 7 -8.09 10.32 -1.84
N ARG A 8 -7.51 10.39 -0.64
CA ARG A 8 -7.97 11.31 0.41
C ARG A 8 -6.82 12.17 0.93
N ILE A 9 -7.08 13.46 1.14
CA ILE A 9 -6.14 14.40 1.76
C ILE A 9 -6.65 14.75 3.16
N PHE A 10 -5.78 14.62 4.16
CA PHE A 10 -6.08 14.94 5.55
C PHE A 10 -5.19 16.07 6.04
N GLN A 11 -5.77 16.99 6.80
CA GLN A 11 -5.02 17.90 7.66
C GLN A 11 -4.60 17.16 8.94
N VAL A 12 -3.35 17.36 9.35
CA VAL A 12 -2.83 16.86 10.62
C VAL A 12 -2.72 18.03 11.59
N ASP A 13 -3.44 17.96 12.70
CA ASP A 13 -3.32 18.95 13.77
C ASP A 13 -2.10 18.66 14.66
N ARG A 14 -1.71 19.62 15.51
CA ARG A 14 -0.55 19.50 16.42
C ARG A 14 -0.63 18.31 17.38
N GLU A 15 -1.84 17.82 17.64
CA GLU A 15 -2.10 16.66 18.50
C GLU A 15 -2.07 15.33 17.71
N GLY A 16 -1.81 15.37 16.40
CA GLY A 16 -1.78 14.21 15.50
C GLY A 16 -3.14 13.79 14.95
N SER A 17 -4.20 14.51 15.30
CA SER A 17 -5.56 14.28 14.78
C SER A 17 -5.63 14.53 13.28
N LYS A 18 -6.25 13.61 12.54
CA LYS A 18 -6.44 13.70 11.08
C LYS A 18 -7.87 14.13 10.75
N SER A 19 -8.00 15.24 10.05
CA SER A 19 -9.29 15.74 9.54
C SER A 19 -9.30 15.69 8.03
N GLU A 20 -10.27 15.02 7.42
CA GLU A 20 -10.38 14.94 5.96
C GLU A 20 -10.71 16.32 5.36
N LEU A 21 -9.97 16.72 4.33
CA LEU A 21 -10.16 17.98 3.61
C LEU A 21 -10.74 17.77 2.21
N TYR A 22 -10.22 16.78 1.49
CA TYR A 22 -10.54 16.54 0.08
C TYR A 22 -10.55 15.04 -0.24
N GLU A 23 -11.40 14.67 -1.19
CA GLU A 23 -11.50 13.33 -1.77
C GLU A 23 -11.42 13.43 -3.30
N PHE A 24 -10.73 12.48 -3.93
CA PHE A 24 -10.55 12.38 -5.38
C PHE A 24 -10.75 10.94 -5.85
N ASP A 25 -11.20 10.78 -7.10
CA ASP A 25 -11.22 9.50 -7.77
C ASP A 25 -9.79 9.00 -8.09
N LEU A 26 -9.62 7.70 -8.29
CA LEU A 26 -8.31 7.09 -8.57
C LEU A 26 -7.67 7.61 -9.87
N ASP A 27 -8.47 8.02 -10.85
CA ASP A 27 -8.02 8.60 -12.11
C ASP A 27 -7.60 10.08 -12.00
N GLN A 28 -7.92 10.72 -10.88
CA GLN A 28 -7.57 12.12 -10.59
C GLN A 28 -6.27 12.24 -9.77
N TYR A 29 -5.36 11.26 -9.87
CA TYR A 29 -4.12 11.21 -9.11
C TYR A 29 -3.31 12.53 -9.20
N ASP A 30 -3.09 13.04 -10.41
CA ASP A 30 -2.34 14.28 -10.62
C ASP A 30 -2.99 15.49 -9.93
N GLN A 31 -4.34 15.56 -9.93
CA GLN A 31 -5.08 16.64 -9.30
C GLN A 31 -4.97 16.58 -7.78
N ALA A 32 -4.99 15.37 -7.20
CA ALA A 32 -4.82 15.16 -5.77
C ALA A 32 -3.43 15.64 -5.30
N TYR A 33 -2.37 15.29 -6.04
CA TYR A 33 -1.01 15.74 -5.70
C TYR A 33 -0.80 17.24 -5.91
N GLN A 34 -1.36 17.81 -6.98
CA GLN A 34 -1.34 19.27 -7.16
C GLN A 34 -2.03 19.96 -5.98
N LYS A 35 -3.19 19.44 -5.55
CA LYS A 35 -3.92 20.03 -4.43
C LYS A 35 -3.17 19.88 -3.11
N LEU A 36 -2.50 18.75 -2.89
CA LEU A 36 -1.65 18.53 -1.72
C LEU A 36 -0.55 19.60 -1.65
N ILE A 37 0.17 19.83 -2.77
CA ILE A 37 1.24 20.83 -2.85
C ILE A 37 0.69 22.24 -2.57
N GLU A 38 -0.45 22.61 -3.14
CA GLU A 38 -1.09 23.92 -2.87
C GLU A 38 -1.36 24.12 -1.37
N LEU A 39 -1.83 23.08 -0.67
CA LEU A 39 -2.14 23.16 0.76
C LEU A 39 -0.87 23.26 1.61
N GLU A 40 0.20 22.55 1.24
CA GLU A 40 1.51 22.67 1.88
C GLU A 40 2.09 24.08 1.69
N GLU A 41 1.97 24.65 0.48
CA GLU A 41 2.42 26.02 0.18
C GLU A 41 1.62 27.10 0.95
N MET A 42 0.35 26.82 1.26
CA MET A 42 -0.47 27.64 2.15
C MET A 42 -0.08 27.52 3.63
N GLY A 43 0.84 26.61 3.98
CA GLY A 43 1.33 26.39 5.33
C GLY A 43 0.49 25.43 6.16
N LEU A 44 -0.36 24.61 5.53
CA LEU A 44 -1.05 23.52 6.23
C LEU A 44 -0.16 22.29 6.31
N GLU A 45 -0.22 21.60 7.45
CA GLU A 45 0.35 20.27 7.59
C GLU A 45 -0.67 19.25 7.09
N VAL A 46 -0.42 18.68 5.92
CA VAL A 46 -1.34 17.76 5.23
C VAL A 46 -0.66 16.45 4.88
N THR A 47 -1.47 15.40 4.73
CA THR A 47 -1.02 14.06 4.31
C THR A 47 -2.02 13.45 3.34
N ILE A 48 -1.53 12.63 2.40
CA ILE A 48 -2.34 11.97 1.38
C ILE A 48 -2.41 10.46 1.65
N LYS A 49 -3.61 9.88 1.57
CA LYS A 49 -3.84 8.43 1.55
C LYS A 49 -4.27 8.03 0.15
N VAL A 50 -3.42 7.23 -0.51
CA VAL A 50 -3.71 6.59 -1.78
C VAL A 50 -3.97 5.10 -1.52
N PRO A 51 -5.10 4.54 -1.97
CA PRO A 51 -5.36 3.11 -1.87
C PRO A 51 -4.31 2.28 -2.63
N SER A 52 -3.87 1.19 -2.03
CA SER A 52 -2.99 0.20 -2.67
C SER A 52 -3.72 -0.64 -3.72
N VAL A 53 -2.96 -1.35 -4.55
CA VAL A 53 -3.52 -2.26 -5.57
C VAL A 53 -4.39 -3.35 -4.94
N THR A 54 -4.01 -3.85 -3.75
CA THR A 54 -4.79 -4.84 -3.02
C THR A 54 -6.06 -4.25 -2.45
N GLU A 55 -6.01 -3.07 -1.82
CA GLU A 55 -7.21 -2.36 -1.34
C GLU A 55 -8.20 -2.10 -2.47
N THR A 56 -7.72 -1.58 -3.61
CA THR A 56 -8.56 -1.35 -4.80
C THR A 56 -9.18 -2.64 -5.37
N LEU A 57 -8.45 -3.75 -5.33
CA LEU A 57 -8.96 -5.05 -5.73
C LEU A 57 -10.04 -5.56 -4.77
N CYS A 58 -9.81 -5.48 -3.46
CA CYS A 58 -10.77 -5.87 -2.44
C CYS A 58 -12.09 -5.10 -2.58
N ASP A 59 -12.00 -3.78 -2.78
CA ASP A 59 -13.18 -2.94 -3.04
C ASP A 59 -13.91 -3.36 -4.32
N THR A 60 -13.18 -3.64 -5.40
CA THR A 60 -13.75 -4.07 -6.69
C THR A 60 -14.46 -5.43 -6.59
N LEU A 61 -13.92 -6.34 -5.79
CA LEU A 61 -14.52 -7.65 -5.51
C LEU A 61 -15.68 -7.56 -4.52
N GLY A 62 -15.91 -6.39 -3.92
CA GLY A 62 -17.03 -6.12 -3.02
C GLY A 62 -16.87 -6.74 -1.64
N LEU A 63 -15.63 -6.97 -1.20
CA LEU A 63 -15.35 -7.47 0.15
C LEU A 63 -15.90 -6.48 1.19
N SER A 64 -16.44 -7.03 2.26
CA SER A 64 -16.79 -6.26 3.45
C SER A 64 -15.54 -5.85 4.24
N ALA A 65 -15.67 -4.88 5.14
CA ALA A 65 -14.57 -4.44 5.98
C ALA A 65 -14.02 -5.58 6.87
N GLU A 66 -14.87 -6.50 7.32
CA GLU A 66 -14.49 -7.68 8.10
C GLU A 66 -13.65 -8.65 7.23
N GLU A 67 -14.09 -8.92 6.00
CA GLU A 67 -13.35 -9.77 5.06
C GLU A 67 -12.01 -9.14 4.62
N GLN A 68 -11.95 -7.82 4.57
CA GLN A 68 -10.71 -7.09 4.27
C GLN A 68 -9.72 -7.18 5.44
N GLU A 69 -10.20 -7.02 6.68
CA GLU A 69 -9.36 -7.18 7.88
C GLU A 69 -8.84 -8.61 7.99
N ASP A 70 -9.69 -9.62 7.77
CA ASP A 70 -9.29 -11.02 7.73
C ASP A 70 -8.23 -11.29 6.65
N TYR A 71 -8.39 -10.69 5.46
CA TYR A 71 -7.40 -10.79 4.39
C TYR A 71 -6.06 -10.16 4.81
N GLU A 72 -6.07 -8.93 5.35
CA GLU A 72 -4.86 -8.25 5.80
C GLU A 72 -4.13 -9.04 6.89
N GLN A 73 -4.86 -9.58 7.86
CA GLN A 73 -4.28 -10.41 8.91
C GLN A 73 -3.70 -11.72 8.37
N SER A 74 -4.36 -12.34 7.38
CA SER A 74 -3.83 -13.55 6.73
C SER A 74 -2.52 -13.29 5.99
N VAL A 75 -2.40 -12.13 5.34
CA VAL A 75 -1.18 -11.72 4.62
C VAL A 75 -0.05 -11.44 5.60
N VAL A 76 -0.33 -10.72 6.70
CA VAL A 76 0.68 -10.46 7.74
C VAL A 76 1.15 -11.77 8.37
N ALA A 77 0.25 -12.67 8.73
CA ALA A 77 0.59 -13.96 9.30
C ALA A 77 1.46 -14.81 8.37
N GLU A 78 1.17 -14.83 7.07
CA GLU A 78 2.00 -15.55 6.08
C GLU A 78 3.41 -14.95 5.97
N ILE A 79 3.54 -13.62 5.99
CA ILE A 79 4.85 -12.94 5.93
C ILE A 79 5.67 -13.20 7.20
N GLU A 80 5.02 -13.31 8.37
CA GLU A 80 5.68 -13.57 9.64
C GLU A 80 6.06 -15.04 9.84
N ASP A 81 5.23 -15.99 9.40
CA ASP A 81 5.47 -17.44 9.56
C ASP A 81 6.50 -17.97 8.54
N HIS A 82 6.68 -17.27 7.42
CA HIS A 82 7.68 -17.59 6.40
C HIS A 82 8.72 -16.46 6.31
N ASP A 83 9.96 -16.72 6.78
CA ASP A 83 11.12 -15.81 6.82
C ASP A 83 11.57 -15.32 5.41
N GLY A 84 10.70 -14.58 4.71
CA GLY A 84 10.88 -14.01 3.37
C GLY A 84 10.96 -15.00 2.20
N SER A 85 10.80 -16.31 2.42
CA SER A 85 11.21 -17.33 1.45
C SER A 85 10.08 -18.19 0.87
N CYS A 86 8.95 -17.58 0.48
CA CYS A 86 7.93 -18.29 -0.31
C CYS A 86 8.36 -18.49 -1.78
N CYS A 87 9.21 -17.60 -2.33
CA CYS A 87 9.67 -17.65 -3.73
C CYS A 87 11.18 -17.84 -3.92
N ALA A 88 11.98 -17.84 -2.84
CA ALA A 88 13.41 -18.15 -2.92
C ALA A 88 13.60 -19.66 -2.72
N GLY A 89 13.61 -20.43 -3.81
CA GLY A 89 14.16 -21.78 -3.75
C GLY A 89 15.61 -21.73 -3.25
N PRO A 90 16.09 -22.73 -2.48
CA PRO A 90 17.47 -22.75 -2.05
C PRO A 90 18.36 -22.65 -3.30
N ALA A 91 19.18 -21.61 -3.37
CA ALA A 91 20.18 -21.50 -4.41
C ALA A 91 21.11 -22.71 -4.28
N GLU A 92 20.92 -23.73 -5.11
CA GLU A 92 21.97 -24.72 -5.33
C GLU A 92 23.19 -23.95 -5.83
N ILE A 93 24.17 -23.80 -4.94
CA ILE A 93 25.48 -23.30 -5.28
C ILE A 93 26.08 -24.37 -6.21
N ILE A 94 25.92 -24.19 -7.52
CA ILE A 94 26.52 -25.06 -8.50
C ILE A 94 28.02 -24.77 -8.48
N GLU A 95 28.78 -25.53 -7.68
CA GLU A 95 30.24 -25.44 -7.70
C GLU A 95 30.74 -25.77 -9.11
N PRO A 96 31.51 -24.88 -9.77
CA PRO A 96 32.08 -25.19 -11.07
C PRO A 96 33.14 -26.28 -10.90
N LYS A 97 32.80 -27.52 -11.28
CA LYS A 97 33.78 -28.61 -11.42
C LYS A 97 34.76 -28.23 -12.53
N ASN A 98 35.88 -27.65 -12.12
CA ASN A 98 36.98 -27.33 -13.01
C ASN A 98 37.55 -28.64 -13.58
N LYS A 99 37.28 -28.91 -14.86
CA LYS A 99 37.88 -30.02 -15.60
C LYS A 99 39.34 -29.71 -15.85
N THR A 100 40.22 -30.13 -14.93
CA THR A 100 41.66 -30.16 -15.21
C THR A 100 41.94 -31.32 -16.16
N ARG A 101 42.31 -30.99 -17.39
CA ARG A 101 42.76 -31.89 -18.44
C ARG A 101 44.27 -32.14 -18.22
N HIS A 102 44.66 -33.38 -17.91
CA HIS A 102 46.02 -33.89 -18.10
C HIS A 102 45.94 -35.30 -18.67
#